data_AF-A0A1Q9DSY7-F1
#
_entry.id   AF-A0A1Q9DSY7-F1
#
_cell.length_a   1.000
_cell.length_b   1.000
_cell.length_c   1.000
_cell.angle_alpha   90.00
_cell.angle_beta   90.00
_cell.angle_gamma   90.00
#
_symmetry.space_group_name_H-M   'P 1'
#
loop_
_entity.id
_entity.type
_entity.pdbx_description
1 polymer ?
#
loop_
_entity_poly.entity_id
_entity_poly.type
_entity_poly.pdbx_seq_one_letter_code
_entity_poly.pdbx_strand_id
1 'polypeptide(L)'
;MFSAAHTAQPDDMEESRLRRKHRDLGTMKWIGELLTRGLLRSRLLCSCVQQLLAERRRCPQFVEFAAALLRSAGKTFDVPSWEHRPQLQKLFAEMEELSTSDSLSLRLRFLLRDLLELRAAAWESARPPKQLSKEARSPPSAPRLDAAKPLPVLSSVTTTQCQGGAFRPDSFSVAPHWMILVVMKMKTTMTMCGNDDAGVLGTLRDLRADRDAKKAVARLKAAGVPRKLQAVEFSDMITRVAEDASGPARRASFAVLVRLSLGEESAFHHDECVRGTSIFFREVYPDLCDEVPRLAVVMSSEFLPLLRKSWTQAADLNGFLPKELR
;
A
#
# COMPACT_ATOMS: atom_id res chain seq x y z
N MET A 1 10.82 26.09 30.06
CA MET A 1 10.00 24.85 30.13
C MET A 1 10.49 23.92 29.05
N PHE A 2 11.08 22.79 29.43
CA PHE A 2 11.71 21.82 28.54
C PHE A 2 10.65 21.13 27.68
N SER A 3 10.68 21.35 26.36
CA SER A 3 9.91 20.57 25.39
C SER A 3 10.61 19.22 25.23
N ALA A 4 10.12 18.19 25.90
CA ALA A 4 10.56 16.83 25.70
C ALA A 4 10.24 16.42 24.26
N ALA A 5 11.26 16.40 23.40
CA ALA A 5 11.20 15.67 22.15
C ALA A 5 10.97 14.20 22.51
N HIS A 6 9.75 13.72 22.32
CA HIS A 6 9.43 12.30 22.43
C HIS A 6 10.18 11.58 21.31
N THR A 7 11.41 11.16 21.59
CA THR A 7 12.17 10.26 20.74
C THR A 7 11.43 8.93 20.77
N ALA A 8 10.69 8.63 19.70
CA ALA A 8 10.03 7.34 19.53
C ALA A 8 11.03 6.22 19.87
N GLN A 9 10.64 5.35 20.79
CA GLN A 9 11.50 4.26 21.24
C GLN A 9 11.73 3.33 20.03
N PRO A 10 12.89 2.67 19.92
CA PRO A 10 13.16 1.73 18.82
C PRO A 10 12.10 0.63 18.70
N ASP A 11 11.44 0.28 19.80
CA ASP A 11 10.36 -0.72 19.87
C ASP A 11 9.09 -0.24 19.13
N ASP A 12 8.73 1.05 19.25
CA ASP A 12 7.56 1.63 18.57
C ASP A 12 7.72 1.60 17.03
N MET A 13 8.96 1.83 16.56
CA MET A 13 9.27 1.83 15.14
C MET A 13 9.21 0.43 14.54
N GLU A 14 9.72 -0.58 15.24
CA GLU A 14 9.67 -1.97 14.78
C GLU A 14 8.24 -2.52 14.80
N GLU A 15 7.45 -2.18 15.83
CA GLU A 15 6.02 -2.54 15.87
C GLU A 15 5.26 -1.95 14.67
N SER A 16 5.51 -0.69 14.34
CA SER A 16 4.89 0.00 13.21
C SER A 16 5.26 -0.63 11.86
N ARG A 17 6.52 -1.06 11.70
CA ARG A 17 6.96 -1.81 10.50
C ARG A 17 6.27 -3.15 10.38
N LEU A 18 6.10 -3.87 11.49
CA LEU A 18 5.39 -5.15 11.51
C LEU A 18 3.90 -4.98 11.18
N ARG A 19 3.24 -3.95 11.72
CA ARG A 19 1.85 -3.61 11.41
C ARG A 19 1.66 -3.31 9.93
N ARG A 20 2.53 -2.48 9.33
CA ARG A 20 2.50 -2.17 7.89
C ARG A 20 2.63 -3.45 7.06
N LYS A 21 3.66 -4.25 7.36
CA LYS A 21 3.88 -5.51 6.67
C LYS A 21 2.66 -6.43 6.75
N HIS A 22 2.02 -6.51 7.91
CA HIS A 22 0.81 -7.31 8.09
C HIS A 22 -0.36 -6.80 7.24
N ARG A 23 -0.58 -5.48 7.21
CA ARG A 23 -1.60 -4.85 6.36
C ARG A 23 -1.35 -5.11 4.88
N ASP A 24 -0.14 -4.88 4.41
CA ASP A 24 0.25 -5.07 3.00
C ASP A 24 0.14 -6.54 2.58
N LEU A 25 0.55 -7.47 3.45
CA LEU A 25 0.40 -8.90 3.22
C LEU A 25 -1.08 -9.32 3.15
N GLY A 26 -1.92 -8.74 4.01
CA GLY A 26 -3.38 -8.92 3.98
C GLY A 26 -3.99 -8.42 2.67
N THR A 27 -3.57 -7.24 2.22
CA THR A 27 -3.96 -6.67 0.94
C THR A 27 -3.64 -7.58 -0.24
N MET A 28 -2.45 -8.18 -0.27
CA MET A 28 -2.05 -9.07 -1.37
C MET A 28 -2.88 -10.36 -1.41
N LYS A 29 -3.19 -10.93 -0.24
CA LYS A 29 -4.11 -12.08 -0.13
C LYS A 29 -5.50 -11.71 -0.62
N TRP A 30 -6.01 -10.54 -0.22
CA TRP A 30 -7.33 -10.06 -0.65
C TRP A 30 -7.40 -9.82 -2.17
N ILE A 31 -6.36 -9.22 -2.77
CA ILE A 31 -6.27 -9.09 -4.24
C ILE A 31 -6.31 -10.46 -4.90
N GLY A 32 -5.61 -11.45 -4.34
CA GLY A 32 -5.69 -12.84 -4.80
C GLY A 32 -7.11 -13.38 -4.79
N GLU A 33 -7.84 -13.20 -3.68
CA GLU A 33 -9.25 -13.61 -3.55
C GLU A 33 -10.19 -12.89 -4.54
N LEU A 34 -9.94 -11.60 -4.83
CA LEU A 34 -10.74 -10.88 -5.83
C LEU A 34 -10.50 -11.42 -7.24
N LEU A 35 -9.26 -11.78 -7.57
CA LEU A 35 -8.90 -12.39 -8.85
C LEU A 35 -9.57 -13.76 -8.99
N THR A 36 -9.49 -14.63 -7.98
CA THR A 36 -10.09 -15.98 -8.04
C THR A 36 -11.61 -15.94 -8.18
N ARG A 37 -12.26 -14.91 -7.61
CA ARG A 37 -13.72 -14.69 -7.74
C ARG A 37 -14.12 -13.98 -9.04
N GLY A 38 -13.17 -13.60 -9.89
CA GLY A 38 -13.46 -12.89 -11.15
C GLY A 38 -13.88 -11.43 -10.95
N LEU A 39 -13.67 -10.85 -9.77
CA LEU A 39 -13.96 -9.44 -9.48
C LEU A 39 -12.88 -8.49 -10.03
N LEU A 40 -11.73 -9.05 -10.42
CA LEU A 40 -10.64 -8.37 -11.10
C LEU A 40 -10.29 -9.12 -12.40
N ARG A 41 -9.80 -8.39 -13.41
CA ARG A 41 -9.35 -9.01 -14.66
C ARG A 41 -8.16 -9.92 -14.40
N SER A 42 -8.22 -11.16 -14.90
CA SER A 42 -7.22 -12.21 -14.68
C SER A 42 -5.79 -11.78 -15.05
N ARG A 43 -5.61 -11.02 -16.15
CA ARG A 43 -4.30 -10.49 -16.58
C ARG A 43 -3.54 -9.70 -15.51
N LEU A 44 -4.24 -9.13 -14.52
CA LEU A 44 -3.63 -8.35 -13.46
C LEU A 44 -2.71 -9.18 -12.58
N LEU A 45 -2.96 -10.50 -12.43
CA LEU A 45 -2.11 -11.37 -11.62
C LEU A 45 -0.64 -11.29 -12.05
N CYS A 46 -0.38 -11.50 -13.35
CA CYS A 46 0.98 -11.48 -13.88
C CYS A 46 1.63 -10.10 -13.76
N SER A 47 0.90 -9.03 -14.06
CA SER A 47 1.41 -7.66 -13.91
C SER A 47 1.77 -7.32 -12.46
N CYS A 48 0.91 -7.71 -11.51
CA CYS A 48 1.17 -7.48 -10.09
C CYS A 48 2.42 -8.22 -9.61
N VAL A 49 2.55 -9.52 -9.93
CA VAL A 49 3.71 -10.33 -9.53
C VAL A 49 4.99 -9.81 -10.17
N GLN A 50 4.97 -9.50 -11.47
CA GLN A 50 6.13 -8.93 -12.18
C GLN A 50 6.61 -7.64 -11.51
N GLN A 51 5.70 -6.75 -11.14
CA GLN A 51 6.04 -5.49 -10.49
C GLN A 51 6.62 -5.69 -9.09
N LEU A 52 6.03 -6.59 -8.30
CA LEU A 52 6.53 -6.93 -6.97
C LEU A 52 7.95 -7.51 -7.05
N LEU A 53 8.23 -8.36 -8.04
CA LEU A 53 9.56 -8.89 -8.26
C LEU A 53 10.53 -7.79 -8.72
N ALA A 54 10.14 -6.87 -9.61
CA ALA A 54 11.02 -5.79 -10.08
C ALA A 54 11.51 -4.89 -8.92
N GLU A 55 10.64 -4.56 -7.97
CA GLU A 55 10.96 -3.69 -6.83
C GLU A 55 11.74 -4.39 -5.69
N ARG A 56 12.02 -5.69 -5.80
CA ARG A 56 12.68 -6.49 -4.76
C ARG A 56 14.02 -5.92 -4.29
N ARG A 57 14.77 -5.26 -5.18
CA ARG A 57 16.08 -4.65 -4.86
C ARG A 57 15.93 -3.46 -3.93
N ARG A 58 14.82 -2.73 -4.01
CA ARG A 58 14.52 -1.58 -3.16
C ARG A 58 13.96 -2.02 -1.82
N CYS A 59 13.03 -2.98 -1.82
CA CYS A 59 12.47 -3.57 -0.62
C CYS A 59 12.32 -5.09 -0.80
N PRO A 60 13.15 -5.91 -0.13
CA PRO A 60 13.08 -7.36 -0.23
C PRO A 60 11.74 -7.96 0.20
N GLN A 61 10.94 -7.22 0.98
CA GLN A 61 9.62 -7.64 1.45
C GLN A 61 8.60 -7.82 0.31
N PHE A 62 8.82 -7.19 -0.86
CA PHE A 62 7.95 -7.39 -2.03
C PHE A 62 7.94 -8.83 -2.54
N VAL A 63 9.01 -9.60 -2.29
CA VAL A 63 9.05 -11.03 -2.58
C VAL A 63 8.02 -11.80 -1.74
N GLU A 64 7.84 -11.42 -0.48
CA GLU A 64 6.85 -12.02 0.42
C GLU A 64 5.42 -11.71 -0.02
N PHE A 65 5.20 -10.50 -0.54
CA PHE A 65 3.93 -10.06 -1.10
C PHE A 65 3.59 -10.79 -2.41
N ALA A 66 4.57 -10.97 -3.30
CA ALA A 66 4.41 -11.76 -4.52
C ALA A 66 4.06 -13.22 -4.18
N ALA A 67 4.76 -13.82 -3.22
CA ALA A 67 4.49 -15.17 -2.76
C ALA A 67 3.09 -15.29 -2.14
N ALA A 68 2.65 -14.32 -1.33
CA ALA A 68 1.32 -14.32 -0.74
C ALA A 68 0.20 -14.23 -1.79
N LEU A 69 0.35 -13.35 -2.78
CA LEU A 69 -0.59 -13.21 -3.89
C LEU A 69 -0.72 -14.53 -4.67
N LEU A 70 0.41 -15.16 -4.99
CA LEU A 70 0.44 -16.44 -5.70
C LEU A 70 -0.10 -17.60 -4.88
N ARG A 71 0.07 -17.62 -3.55
CA ARG A 71 -0.56 -18.64 -2.69
C ARG A 71 -2.08 -18.57 -2.74
N SER A 72 -2.66 -17.38 -2.80
CA SER A 72 -4.12 -17.19 -2.89
C SER A 72 -4.67 -17.48 -4.29
N ALA A 73 -4.00 -16.98 -5.34
CA ALA A 73 -4.52 -17.03 -6.70
C ALA A 73 -4.05 -18.26 -7.52
N GLY A 74 -2.92 -18.85 -7.14
CA GLY A 74 -2.18 -19.82 -7.96
C GLY A 74 -2.99 -21.02 -8.43
N LYS A 75 -3.78 -21.64 -7.53
CA LYS A 75 -4.65 -22.78 -7.86
C LYS A 75 -5.64 -22.48 -8.99
N THR A 76 -6.12 -21.25 -9.09
CA THR A 76 -7.13 -20.86 -10.08
C THR A 76 -6.52 -20.56 -11.44
N PHE A 77 -5.30 -20.01 -11.47
CA PHE A 77 -4.70 -19.48 -12.69
C PHE A 77 -3.57 -20.36 -13.26
N ASP A 78 -2.97 -21.26 -12.49
CA ASP A 78 -1.93 -22.18 -12.97
C ASP A 78 -2.54 -23.41 -13.68
N VAL A 79 -3.51 -23.17 -14.58
CA VAL A 79 -4.19 -24.18 -15.41
C VAL A 79 -3.84 -24.02 -16.89
N PRO A 80 -3.68 -25.11 -17.68
CA PRO A 80 -3.27 -25.02 -19.09
C PRO A 80 -4.19 -24.19 -19.98
N SER A 81 -5.46 -24.10 -19.61
CA SER A 81 -6.50 -23.34 -20.32
C SER A 81 -6.41 -21.82 -20.16
N TRP A 82 -5.57 -21.33 -19.23
CA TRP A 82 -5.49 -19.90 -18.97
C TRP A 82 -4.52 -19.20 -19.93
N GLU A 83 -5.03 -18.19 -20.66
CA GLU A 83 -4.31 -17.43 -21.70
C GLU A 83 -2.94 -16.89 -21.24
N HIS A 84 -2.85 -16.40 -19.99
CA HIS A 84 -1.62 -15.78 -19.47
C HIS A 84 -0.69 -16.76 -18.74
N ARG A 85 -0.97 -18.07 -18.77
CA ARG A 85 -0.10 -19.09 -18.18
C ARG A 85 1.36 -19.01 -18.63
N PRO A 86 1.70 -18.75 -19.92
CA PRO A 86 3.09 -18.63 -20.34
C PRO A 86 3.82 -17.48 -19.64
N GLN A 87 3.14 -16.36 -19.36
CA GLN A 87 3.72 -15.25 -18.61
C GLN A 87 3.92 -15.63 -17.13
N LEU A 88 2.94 -16.32 -16.54
CA LEU A 88 3.06 -16.83 -15.16
C LEU A 88 4.22 -17.84 -15.02
N GLN A 89 4.45 -18.70 -16.02
CA GLN A 89 5.58 -19.62 -16.04
C GLN A 89 6.93 -18.89 -16.01
N LYS A 90 7.07 -17.80 -16.79
CA LYS A 90 8.28 -16.96 -16.76
C LYS A 90 8.53 -16.37 -15.37
N LEU A 91 7.48 -15.91 -14.70
CA LEU A 91 7.58 -15.36 -13.33
C LEU A 91 8.01 -16.43 -12.32
N PHE A 92 7.51 -17.66 -12.45
CA PHE A 92 7.98 -18.76 -11.60
C PHE A 92 9.44 -19.14 -11.86
N ALA A 93 9.90 -19.11 -13.13
CA ALA A 93 11.30 -19.33 -13.45
C ALA A 93 12.20 -18.24 -12.81
N GLU A 94 11.79 -16.96 -12.88
CA GLU A 94 12.50 -15.88 -12.17
C GLU A 94 12.53 -16.13 -10.64
N MET A 95 11.43 -16.59 -10.06
CA MET A 95 11.37 -16.91 -8.63
C MET A 95 12.26 -18.12 -8.26
N GLU A 96 12.42 -19.09 -9.16
CA GLU A 96 13.33 -20.22 -8.98
C GLU A 96 14.80 -19.78 -8.95
N GLU A 97 15.21 -18.92 -9.89
CA GLU A 97 16.53 -18.29 -9.90
C GLU A 97 16.77 -17.49 -8.60
N LEU A 98 15.77 -16.72 -8.15
CA LEU A 98 15.85 -15.96 -6.91
C LEU A 98 15.94 -16.83 -5.65
N SER A 99 15.41 -18.06 -5.69
CA SER A 99 15.43 -18.98 -4.55
C SER A 99 16.82 -19.56 -4.25
N THR A 100 17.74 -19.47 -5.21
CA THR A 100 19.13 -19.92 -5.09
C THR A 100 20.10 -18.75 -4.91
N SER A 101 19.77 -17.59 -5.47
CA SER A 101 20.59 -16.36 -5.43
C SER A 101 20.84 -15.83 -4.00
N ASP A 102 22.08 -15.49 -3.69
CA ASP A 102 22.46 -14.82 -2.43
C ASP A 102 22.03 -13.33 -2.35
N SER A 103 21.36 -12.82 -3.39
CA SER A 103 20.73 -11.49 -3.36
C SER A 103 19.54 -11.39 -2.40
N LEU A 104 18.98 -12.54 -1.96
CA LEU A 104 17.87 -12.61 -1.01
C LEU A 104 18.31 -13.20 0.32
N SER A 105 17.66 -12.74 1.41
CA SER A 105 17.86 -13.34 2.73
C SER A 105 17.43 -14.81 2.73
N LEU A 106 18.06 -15.62 3.59
CA LEU A 106 17.77 -17.04 3.71
C LEU A 106 16.27 -17.33 3.93
N ARG A 107 15.59 -16.51 4.74
CA ARG A 107 14.14 -16.59 4.98
C ARG A 107 13.33 -16.43 3.69
N LEU A 108 13.67 -15.46 2.84
CA LEU A 108 12.96 -15.22 1.58
C LEU A 108 13.23 -16.34 0.57
N ARG A 109 14.47 -16.86 0.53
CA ARG A 109 14.80 -18.04 -0.29
C ARG A 109 13.98 -19.27 0.10
N PHE A 110 13.88 -19.57 1.40
CA PHE A 110 13.02 -20.66 1.89
C PHE A 110 11.54 -20.41 1.55
N LEU A 111 11.05 -19.18 1.74
CA LEU A 111 9.66 -18.84 1.39
C LEU A 111 9.34 -19.11 -0.09
N LEU A 112 10.28 -18.82 -1.00
CA LEU A 112 10.16 -19.10 -2.43
C LEU A 112 10.18 -20.60 -2.71
N ARG A 113 11.08 -21.35 -2.08
CA ARG A 113 11.11 -22.82 -2.21
C ARG A 113 9.81 -23.46 -1.74
N ASP A 114 9.28 -23.03 -0.59
CA ASP A 114 7.99 -23.51 -0.06
C ASP A 114 6.82 -23.21 -1.02
N LEU A 115 6.90 -22.12 -1.80
CA LEU A 115 5.89 -21.79 -2.80
C LEU A 115 6.03 -22.66 -4.05
N LEU A 116 7.26 -22.87 -4.52
CA LEU A 116 7.55 -23.72 -5.68
C LEU A 116 7.19 -25.18 -5.39
N GLU A 117 7.44 -25.65 -4.17
CA GLU A 117 7.02 -26.98 -3.71
C GLU A 117 5.49 -27.09 -3.64
N LEU A 118 4.80 -26.08 -3.11
CA LEU A 118 3.33 -26.03 -3.13
C LEU A 118 2.76 -26.11 -4.56
N ARG A 119 3.42 -25.44 -5.50
CA ARG A 119 3.06 -25.49 -6.92
C ARG A 119 3.30 -26.89 -7.52
N ALA A 120 4.45 -27.50 -7.23
CA ALA A 120 4.79 -28.85 -7.67
C ALA A 120 3.79 -29.90 -7.12
N ALA A 121 3.28 -29.68 -5.91
CA ALA A 121 2.19 -30.45 -5.30
C ALA A 121 0.79 -30.05 -5.82
N ALA A 122 0.69 -29.43 -7.00
CA ALA A 122 -0.58 -29.03 -7.63
C ALA A 122 -1.48 -28.15 -6.73
N TRP A 123 -0.88 -27.30 -5.89
CA TRP A 123 -1.57 -26.42 -4.94
C TRP A 123 -2.32 -27.14 -3.82
N GLU A 124 -1.97 -28.41 -3.57
CA GLU A 124 -2.46 -29.16 -2.42
C GLU A 124 -1.50 -28.95 -1.24
N SER A 125 -2.00 -28.38 -0.15
CA SER A 125 -1.17 -28.17 1.04
C SER A 125 -0.95 -29.51 1.75
N ALA A 126 0.32 -29.92 1.91
CA ALA A 126 0.70 -31.13 2.65
C ALA A 126 0.32 -31.10 4.15
N ARG A 127 -0.03 -29.93 4.69
CA ARG A 127 -0.60 -29.81 6.04
C ARG A 127 -2.13 -29.77 5.96
N PRO A 128 -2.86 -30.66 6.65
CA PRO A 128 -4.29 -30.47 6.83
C PRO A 128 -4.52 -29.11 7.54
N PRO A 129 -5.61 -28.39 7.24
CA PRO A 129 -5.98 -27.21 7.99
C PRO A 129 -5.97 -27.59 9.47
N LYS A 130 -5.29 -26.81 10.32
CA LYS A 130 -5.42 -26.97 11.77
C LYS A 130 -6.90 -26.79 12.11
N GLN A 131 -7.63 -27.89 12.22
CA GLN A 131 -8.92 -27.88 12.86
C GLN A 131 -8.63 -27.47 14.30
N LEU A 132 -8.97 -26.24 14.65
CA LEU A 132 -9.22 -25.88 16.04
C LEU A 132 -10.34 -26.81 16.48
N SER A 133 -9.98 -27.91 17.14
CA SER A 133 -10.95 -28.73 17.85
C SER A 133 -11.70 -27.78 18.77
N LYS A 134 -13.01 -27.66 18.54
CA LYS A 134 -13.94 -27.13 19.53
C LYS A 134 -13.97 -28.12 20.69
N GLU A 135 -12.94 -28.11 21.52
CA GLU A 135 -13.01 -28.75 22.82
C GLU A 135 -13.85 -27.82 23.70
N ALA A 136 -15.12 -28.17 23.85
CA ALA A 136 -16.05 -27.48 24.72
C ALA A 136 -15.59 -27.67 26.18
N ARG A 137 -14.76 -26.76 26.70
CA ARG A 137 -14.65 -26.58 28.15
C ARG A 137 -15.94 -25.96 28.65
N SER A 138 -16.71 -26.72 29.42
CA SER A 138 -17.84 -26.23 30.20
C SER A 138 -17.41 -25.09 31.13
N PRO A 139 -18.18 -23.98 31.24
CA PRO A 139 -17.93 -22.95 32.25
C PRO A 139 -18.28 -23.46 33.66
N PRO A 140 -17.59 -23.00 34.72
CA PRO A 140 -18.01 -23.27 36.09
C PRO A 140 -19.33 -22.56 36.41
N SER A 141 -20.22 -23.24 37.14
CA SER A 141 -21.55 -22.78 37.52
C SER A 141 -21.50 -21.53 38.42
N ALA A 142 -22.16 -20.46 38.00
CA ALA A 142 -22.49 -19.30 38.84
C ALA A 142 -23.85 -19.51 39.55
N PRO A 143 -24.04 -19.02 40.80
CA PRO A 143 -25.27 -19.22 41.56
C PRO A 143 -26.40 -18.30 41.10
N ARG A 144 -27.63 -18.84 41.23
CA ARG A 144 -28.92 -18.27 40.81
C ARG A 144 -29.29 -17.01 41.59
N LEU A 145 -29.88 -16.05 40.88
CA LEU A 145 -30.84 -15.09 41.43
C LEU A 145 -32.10 -15.14 40.55
N ASP A 146 -33.23 -15.25 41.24
CA ASP A 146 -34.54 -15.65 40.73
C ASP A 146 -35.27 -14.56 39.92
N ALA A 147 -36.07 -15.05 38.96
CA ALA A 147 -37.45 -14.69 38.59
C ALA A 147 -37.93 -13.25 38.86
N ALA A 148 -38.72 -12.57 38.03
CA ALA A 148 -39.44 -12.79 36.78
C ALA A 148 -40.07 -11.40 36.45
N LYS A 149 -40.46 -11.05 35.22
CA LYS A 149 -41.74 -11.49 34.66
C LYS A 149 -41.88 -11.15 33.16
N PRO A 150 -42.76 -11.90 32.47
CA PRO A 150 -42.80 -12.07 31.02
C PRO A 150 -44.00 -11.34 30.39
N LEU A 151 -44.14 -11.42 29.05
CA LEU A 151 -45.39 -11.61 28.29
C LEU A 151 -45.06 -11.80 26.78
N PRO A 152 -45.97 -12.29 25.91
CA PRO A 152 -45.85 -13.64 25.37
C PRO A 152 -45.93 -13.77 23.82
N VAL A 153 -45.31 -14.85 23.33
CA VAL A 153 -45.81 -15.93 22.44
C VAL A 153 -46.69 -15.58 21.22
N LEU A 154 -46.24 -16.06 20.04
CA LEU A 154 -46.90 -17.05 19.16
C LEU A 154 -45.93 -17.28 17.97
N SER A 155 -45.68 -18.45 17.40
CA SER A 155 -45.96 -19.86 17.72
C SER A 155 -45.11 -20.69 16.73
N SER A 156 -44.63 -21.81 17.24
CA SER A 156 -44.05 -23.02 16.65
C SER A 156 -44.12 -23.33 15.13
N VAL A 157 -42.95 -23.75 14.60
CA VAL A 157 -42.64 -25.03 13.89
C VAL A 157 -43.06 -25.10 12.40
N THR A 158 -42.22 -25.41 11.41
CA THR A 158 -41.41 -26.64 11.21
C THR A 158 -40.33 -26.47 10.11
N THR A 159 -39.23 -27.21 10.26
CA THR A 159 -38.17 -27.64 9.32
C THR A 159 -38.53 -27.69 7.82
N THR A 160 -37.61 -27.25 6.93
CA THR A 160 -37.00 -28.06 5.81
C THR A 160 -36.35 -27.17 4.72
N GLN A 161 -35.17 -27.61 4.25
CA GLN A 161 -34.47 -27.29 2.98
C GLN A 161 -33.78 -25.92 2.80
N CYS A 162 -32.45 -25.98 2.75
CA CYS A 162 -31.58 -24.99 2.15
C CYS A 162 -31.50 -25.21 0.63
N GLN A 163 -32.03 -24.28 -0.16
CA GLN A 163 -31.66 -24.07 -1.58
C GLN A 163 -31.57 -22.57 -1.87
N GLY A 164 -30.81 -22.25 -2.91
CA GLY A 164 -30.17 -20.96 -3.16
C GLY A 164 -31.07 -19.74 -3.26
N GLY A 165 -30.49 -18.59 -2.93
CA GLY A 165 -31.08 -17.26 -3.09
C GLY A 165 -30.02 -16.26 -3.53
N ALA A 166 -30.30 -15.61 -4.65
CA ALA A 166 -29.41 -14.79 -5.47
C ALA A 166 -28.74 -13.61 -4.75
N PHE A 167 -27.47 -13.39 -5.09
CA PHE A 167 -26.74 -12.16 -4.80
C PHE A 167 -27.37 -11.01 -5.61
N ARG A 168 -27.99 -10.04 -4.94
CA ARG A 168 -28.56 -8.84 -5.59
C ARG A 168 -27.43 -7.94 -6.12
N PRO A 169 -27.48 -7.47 -7.39
CA PRO A 169 -26.45 -6.61 -7.96
C PRO A 169 -26.91 -5.14 -7.89
N ASP A 170 -26.92 -4.50 -6.72
CA ASP A 170 -27.25 -3.06 -6.62
C ASP A 170 -26.44 -2.32 -5.54
N SER A 171 -25.19 -2.74 -5.31
CA SER A 171 -24.26 -1.99 -4.44
C SER A 171 -22.84 -1.90 -4.99
N PHE A 172 -22.66 -2.13 -6.29
CA PHE A 172 -21.41 -1.84 -7.00
C PHE A 172 -21.48 -0.46 -7.67
N SER A 173 -21.49 0.60 -6.87
CA SER A 173 -21.13 1.93 -7.35
C SER A 173 -20.24 2.59 -6.31
N VAL A 174 -18.94 2.35 -6.50
CA VAL A 174 -17.74 3.04 -6.00
C VAL A 174 -16.75 1.95 -5.58
N ALA A 175 -15.84 1.59 -6.50
CA ALA A 175 -14.66 0.85 -6.13
C ALA A 175 -13.93 1.64 -5.03
N PRO A 176 -13.50 1.01 -3.92
CA PRO A 176 -12.78 1.71 -2.86
C PRO A 176 -11.59 2.48 -3.45
N HIS A 177 -11.43 3.76 -3.13
CA HIS A 177 -10.40 4.64 -3.70
C HIS A 177 -8.98 4.07 -3.53
N TRP A 178 -8.74 3.27 -2.50
CA TRP A 178 -7.47 2.57 -2.31
C TRP A 178 -7.21 1.45 -3.33
N MET A 179 -8.25 0.89 -3.96
CA MET A 179 -8.16 -0.05 -5.08
C MET A 179 -7.68 0.70 -6.35
N ILE A 180 -8.06 1.98 -6.49
CA ILE A 180 -7.47 2.90 -7.47
C ILE A 180 -6.03 3.19 -7.08
N LEU A 181 -5.71 3.43 -5.80
CA LEU A 181 -4.34 3.67 -5.34
C LEU A 181 -3.44 2.44 -5.47
N VAL A 182 -3.87 1.20 -5.28
CA VAL A 182 -3.02 0.01 -5.49
C VAL A 182 -2.76 -0.23 -6.97
N VAL A 183 -3.80 -0.10 -7.80
CA VAL A 183 -3.67 -0.18 -9.26
C VAL A 183 -2.86 1.02 -9.80
N MET A 184 -2.95 2.21 -9.19
CA MET A 184 -2.15 3.39 -9.53
C MET A 184 -0.73 3.37 -8.93
N LYS A 185 -0.47 2.79 -7.75
CA LYS A 185 0.89 2.57 -7.21
C LYS A 185 1.67 1.66 -8.16
N MET A 186 0.98 0.72 -8.80
CA MET A 186 1.50 -0.11 -9.90
C MET A 186 1.47 0.56 -11.28
N LYS A 187 0.70 1.64 -11.51
CA LYS A 187 0.60 2.33 -12.82
C LYS A 187 1.45 3.61 -12.93
N THR A 188 1.74 4.28 -11.82
CA THR A 188 2.73 5.36 -11.69
C THR A 188 4.15 4.82 -11.93
N THR A 189 4.41 3.57 -11.55
CA THR A 189 5.63 2.84 -11.95
C THR A 189 5.63 2.42 -13.42
N MET A 190 4.47 2.35 -14.09
CA MET A 190 4.37 1.99 -15.51
C MET A 190 4.40 3.15 -16.51
N THR A 191 4.44 4.42 -16.07
CA THR A 191 4.63 5.55 -17.02
C THR A 191 6.12 5.89 -17.24
N MET A 192 7.04 5.15 -16.61
CA MET A 192 8.49 5.28 -16.82
C MET A 192 9.15 3.93 -17.09
N CYS A 193 8.45 3.02 -17.79
CA CYS A 193 9.10 1.85 -18.39
C CYS A 193 9.64 2.23 -19.79
N GLY A 194 10.50 3.24 -19.78
CA GLY A 194 11.54 3.46 -20.77
C GLY A 194 12.80 3.62 -19.93
N ASN A 195 13.87 2.90 -20.30
CA ASN A 195 15.16 2.96 -19.64
C ASN A 195 15.48 4.37 -19.15
N ASP A 196 15.84 4.48 -17.86
CA ASP A 196 16.71 5.48 -17.24
C ASP A 196 16.17 5.89 -15.87
N ASP A 197 17.10 6.02 -14.92
CA ASP A 197 16.94 6.71 -13.63
C ASP A 197 16.56 8.22 -13.79
N ALA A 198 15.88 8.63 -14.86
CA ALA A 198 15.63 10.01 -15.27
C ALA A 198 14.26 10.57 -14.84
N GLY A 199 13.41 9.77 -14.19
CA GLY A 199 12.07 10.18 -13.75
C GLY A 199 12.05 11.02 -12.47
N VAL A 200 10.83 11.26 -11.96
CA VAL A 200 10.57 11.95 -10.68
C VAL A 200 11.37 11.33 -9.53
N LEU A 201 11.49 9.99 -9.53
CA LEU A 201 12.13 9.23 -8.47
C LEU A 201 13.65 9.31 -8.49
N GLY A 202 14.25 9.21 -9.67
CA GLY A 202 15.68 9.44 -9.84
C GLY A 202 16.07 10.86 -9.49
N THR A 203 15.19 11.83 -9.81
CA THR A 203 15.42 13.23 -9.44
C THR A 203 15.45 13.45 -7.92
N LEU A 204 14.52 12.85 -7.16
CA LEU A 204 14.55 12.93 -5.69
C LEU A 204 15.76 12.22 -5.09
N ARG A 205 16.18 11.08 -5.66
CA ARG A 205 17.41 10.37 -5.25
C ARG A 205 18.65 11.23 -5.48
N ASP A 206 18.77 11.85 -6.64
CA ASP A 206 19.90 12.70 -6.99
C ASP A 206 19.93 13.97 -6.13
N LEU A 207 18.77 14.61 -5.90
CA LEU A 207 18.65 15.77 -5.01
C LEU A 207 19.12 15.46 -3.59
N ARG A 208 18.90 14.22 -3.12
CA ARG A 208 19.42 13.77 -1.82
C ARG A 208 20.95 13.76 -1.79
N ALA A 209 21.60 13.43 -2.90
CA ALA A 209 23.04 13.33 -3.03
C ALA A 209 23.70 14.69 -3.31
N ASP A 210 23.24 15.42 -4.33
CA ASP A 210 23.86 16.65 -4.82
C ASP A 210 23.28 17.94 -4.19
N ARG A 211 22.07 17.87 -3.61
CA ARG A 211 21.31 19.01 -3.05
C ARG A 211 21.08 20.15 -4.05
N ASP A 212 21.18 19.86 -5.35
CA ASP A 212 21.00 20.85 -6.40
C ASP A 212 19.52 21.00 -6.77
N ALA A 213 18.88 21.94 -6.09
CA ALA A 213 17.48 22.24 -6.27
C ALA A 213 17.14 22.76 -7.68
N LYS A 214 18.07 23.44 -8.37
CA LYS A 214 17.82 23.99 -9.72
C LYS A 214 17.83 22.86 -10.74
N LYS A 215 18.83 21.99 -10.66
CA LYS A 215 18.97 20.80 -11.50
C LYS A 215 17.80 19.84 -11.30
N ALA A 216 17.33 19.66 -10.06
CA ALA A 216 16.14 18.85 -9.77
C ALA A 216 14.87 19.40 -10.43
N VAL A 217 14.64 20.71 -10.35
CA VAL A 217 13.48 21.35 -11.02
C VAL A 217 13.57 21.21 -12.54
N ALA A 218 14.75 21.44 -13.13
CA ALA A 218 14.95 21.32 -14.57
C ALA A 218 14.63 19.90 -15.07
N ARG A 219 15.05 18.86 -14.34
CA ARG A 219 14.74 17.46 -14.67
C ARG A 219 13.25 17.14 -14.54
N LEU A 220 12.59 17.64 -13.50
CA LEU A 220 11.14 17.44 -13.34
C LEU A 220 10.33 18.15 -14.43
N LYS A 221 10.77 19.32 -14.90
CA LYS A 221 10.21 19.96 -16.09
C LYS A 221 10.43 19.10 -17.34
N ALA A 222 11.64 18.61 -17.55
CA ALA A 222 11.99 17.76 -18.70
C ALA A 222 11.22 16.42 -18.69
N ALA A 223 10.90 15.87 -17.51
CA ALA A 223 10.11 14.66 -17.37
C ALA A 223 8.66 14.80 -17.86
N GLY A 224 8.14 16.04 -17.98
CA GLY A 224 6.88 16.32 -18.66
C GLY A 224 5.67 15.57 -18.08
N VAL A 225 5.50 15.57 -16.76
CA VAL A 225 4.42 14.82 -16.08
C VAL A 225 3.05 15.30 -16.59
N PRO A 226 2.22 14.42 -17.22
CA PRO A 226 0.92 14.81 -17.73
C PRO A 226 0.00 15.32 -16.62
N ARG A 227 -0.72 16.43 -16.87
CA ARG A 227 -1.59 17.10 -15.87
C ARG A 227 -2.48 16.15 -15.07
N LYS A 228 -3.13 15.19 -15.75
CA LYS A 228 -4.01 14.19 -15.13
C LYS A 228 -3.34 13.34 -14.03
N LEU A 229 -2.01 13.21 -14.06
CA LEU A 229 -1.21 12.46 -13.10
C LEU A 229 -0.54 13.37 -12.05
N GLN A 230 -0.45 14.67 -12.29
CA GLN A 230 0.35 15.59 -11.48
C GLN A 230 -0.04 15.58 -10.00
N ALA A 231 -1.33 15.60 -9.63
CA ALA A 231 -1.72 15.54 -8.23
C ALA A 231 -1.27 14.24 -7.53
N VAL A 232 -1.40 13.11 -8.21
CA VAL A 232 -1.01 11.80 -7.65
C VAL A 232 0.51 11.74 -7.47
N GLU A 233 1.27 12.18 -8.48
CA GLU A 233 2.73 12.25 -8.38
C GLU A 233 3.16 13.22 -7.28
N PHE A 234 2.52 14.39 -7.16
CA PHE A 234 2.85 15.36 -6.12
C PHE A 234 2.59 14.79 -4.71
N SER A 235 1.49 14.07 -4.50
CA SER A 235 1.22 13.35 -3.25
C SER A 235 2.28 12.28 -2.95
N ASP A 236 2.69 11.49 -3.95
CA ASP A 236 3.73 10.46 -3.78
C ASP A 236 5.10 11.09 -3.50
N MET A 237 5.40 12.23 -4.12
CA MET A 237 6.60 13.02 -3.82
C MET A 237 6.61 13.52 -2.37
N ILE A 238 5.51 14.09 -1.86
CA ILE A 238 5.40 14.51 -0.45
C ILE A 238 5.65 13.32 0.48
N THR A 239 5.02 12.18 0.18
CA THR A 239 5.15 10.93 0.95
C THR A 239 6.62 10.51 1.06
N ARG A 240 7.33 10.42 -0.07
CA ARG A 240 8.74 9.98 -0.08
C ARG A 240 9.67 10.96 0.63
N VAL A 241 9.44 12.26 0.45
CA VAL A 241 10.24 13.28 1.13
C VAL A 241 10.02 13.20 2.63
N ALA A 242 8.77 13.00 3.08
CA ALA A 242 8.43 12.85 4.48
C ALA A 242 9.10 11.62 5.14
N GLU A 243 9.30 10.54 4.39
CA GLU A 243 9.98 9.32 4.84
C GLU A 243 11.52 9.44 4.90
N ASP A 244 12.13 10.49 4.33
CA ASP A 244 13.58 10.61 4.36
C ASP A 244 14.07 10.92 5.79
N ALA A 245 14.89 10.02 6.35
CA ALA A 245 15.50 10.19 7.66
C ALA A 245 16.45 11.41 7.74
N SER A 246 17.04 11.83 6.61
CA SER A 246 17.98 12.96 6.56
C SER A 246 17.24 14.30 6.59
N GLY A 247 17.24 14.97 7.74
CA GLY A 247 16.62 16.28 7.91
C GLY A 247 17.07 17.35 6.89
N PRO A 248 18.38 17.52 6.63
CA PRO A 248 18.84 18.46 5.60
C PRO A 248 18.35 18.15 4.19
N ALA A 249 18.38 16.87 3.78
CA ALA A 249 17.92 16.47 2.44
C ALA A 249 16.40 16.59 2.29
N ARG A 250 15.67 16.23 3.35
CA ARG A 250 14.21 16.36 3.42
C ARG A 250 13.77 17.81 3.27
N ARG A 251 14.36 18.74 4.05
CA ARG A 251 14.06 20.18 3.94
C ARG A 251 14.38 20.76 2.55
N ALA A 252 15.51 20.37 1.98
CA ALA A 252 15.86 20.78 0.61
C ALA A 252 14.83 20.25 -0.42
N SER A 253 14.37 19.02 -0.23
CA SER A 253 13.37 18.39 -1.09
C SER A 253 11.99 19.03 -0.95
N PHE A 254 11.53 19.33 0.27
CA PHE A 254 10.30 20.09 0.48
C PHE A 254 10.35 21.47 -0.17
N ALA A 255 11.48 22.18 -0.08
CA ALA A 255 11.66 23.46 -0.76
C ALA A 255 11.58 23.33 -2.29
N VAL A 256 12.06 22.22 -2.86
CA VAL A 256 11.87 21.90 -4.28
C VAL A 256 10.40 21.64 -4.58
N LEU A 257 9.68 20.83 -3.80
CA LEU A 257 8.25 20.57 -4.02
C LEU A 257 7.42 21.85 -4.05
N VAL A 258 7.65 22.74 -3.08
CA VAL A 258 6.96 24.03 -3.04
C VAL A 258 7.32 24.86 -4.28
N ARG A 259 8.59 24.88 -4.71
CA ARG A 259 8.99 25.59 -5.93
C ARG A 259 8.33 25.04 -7.20
N LEU A 260 8.07 23.74 -7.27
CA LEU A 260 7.37 23.12 -8.41
C LEU A 260 5.89 23.53 -8.48
N SER A 261 5.34 24.12 -7.41
CA SER A 261 3.96 24.59 -7.34
C SER A 261 3.79 26.09 -7.61
N LEU A 262 4.87 26.80 -7.99
CA LEU A 262 4.89 28.26 -8.13
C LEU A 262 5.33 28.71 -9.53
N GLY A 263 4.58 29.64 -10.13
CA GLY A 263 4.94 30.39 -11.34
C GLY A 263 4.39 29.82 -12.65
N GLU A 264 4.48 30.62 -13.73
CA GLU A 264 3.97 30.27 -15.07
C GLU A 264 4.78 29.18 -15.79
N GLU A 265 6.03 28.95 -15.38
CA GLU A 265 6.87 27.84 -15.87
C GLU A 265 7.02 26.70 -14.86
N SER A 266 6.06 26.52 -13.95
CA SER A 266 6.14 25.43 -12.97
C SER A 266 6.02 24.07 -13.66
N ALA A 267 6.78 23.06 -13.20
CA ALA A 267 6.70 21.71 -13.76
C ALA A 267 5.33 21.05 -13.47
N PHE A 268 4.63 21.54 -12.44
CA PHE A 268 3.32 21.07 -12.02
C PHE A 268 2.36 22.25 -11.95
N HIS A 269 1.13 22.07 -12.40
CA HIS A 269 0.08 23.06 -12.26
C HIS A 269 -0.26 23.27 -10.78
N HIS A 270 -0.46 24.52 -10.39
CA HIS A 270 -0.71 24.88 -9.00
C HIS A 270 -1.94 24.18 -8.42
N ASP A 271 -3.05 24.14 -9.15
CA ASP A 271 -4.28 23.44 -8.75
C ASP A 271 -4.06 21.93 -8.55
N GLU A 272 -3.20 21.31 -9.38
CA GLU A 272 -2.80 19.92 -9.22
C GLU A 272 -1.91 19.70 -8.00
N CYS A 273 -1.02 20.64 -7.67
CA CYS A 273 -0.23 20.60 -6.43
C CYS A 273 -1.10 20.74 -5.17
N VAL A 274 -2.11 21.62 -5.21
CA VAL A 274 -3.09 21.76 -4.12
C VAL A 274 -3.89 20.46 -3.96
N ARG A 275 -4.38 19.90 -5.07
CA ARG A 275 -5.09 18.60 -5.09
C ARG A 275 -4.22 17.47 -4.57
N GLY A 276 -2.95 17.40 -4.98
CA GLY A 276 -1.99 16.40 -4.52
C GLY A 276 -1.67 16.52 -3.02
N THR A 277 -1.51 17.74 -2.53
CA THR A 277 -1.35 18.01 -1.08
C THR A 277 -2.60 17.60 -0.31
N SER A 278 -3.80 17.85 -0.85
CA SER A 278 -5.06 17.38 -0.26
C SER A 278 -5.15 15.85 -0.23
N ILE A 279 -4.78 15.16 -1.31
CA ILE A 279 -4.73 13.68 -1.35
C ILE A 279 -3.79 13.17 -0.27
N PHE A 280 -2.59 13.75 -0.16
CA PHE A 280 -1.62 13.38 0.86
C PHE A 280 -2.24 13.50 2.27
N PHE A 281 -2.78 14.65 2.65
CA PHE A 281 -3.26 14.85 4.02
C PHE A 281 -4.54 14.08 4.36
N ARG A 282 -5.42 13.83 3.37
CA ARG A 282 -6.68 13.11 3.61
C ARG A 282 -6.53 11.61 3.59
N GLU A 283 -5.63 11.10 2.75
CA GLU A 283 -5.59 9.67 2.43
C GLU A 283 -4.29 8.99 2.82
N VAL A 284 -3.17 9.70 2.80
CA VAL A 284 -1.84 9.11 3.06
C VAL A 284 -1.37 9.42 4.47
N TYR A 285 -1.53 10.66 4.91
CA TYR A 285 -1.04 11.16 6.20
C TYR A 285 -1.55 10.35 7.40
N PRO A 286 -2.84 9.94 7.49
CA PRO A 286 -3.32 9.18 8.64
C PRO A 286 -2.57 7.85 8.81
N ASP A 287 -2.36 7.11 7.72
CA ASP A 287 -1.61 5.85 7.74
C ASP A 287 -0.10 6.08 7.90
N LEU A 288 0.43 7.16 7.32
CA LEU A 288 1.86 7.50 7.40
C LEU A 288 2.28 8.00 8.79
N CYS A 289 1.34 8.53 9.59
CA CYS A 289 1.58 8.91 10.99
C CYS A 289 2.02 7.73 11.85
N ASP A 290 1.44 6.55 11.62
CA ASP A 290 1.85 5.31 12.29
C ASP A 290 3.28 4.91 11.88
N GLU A 291 3.70 5.29 10.68
CA GLU A 291 4.93 4.81 10.06
C GLU A 291 6.13 5.73 10.30
N VAL A 292 5.86 7.02 10.45
CA VAL A 292 6.84 8.07 10.71
C VAL A 292 6.38 8.78 11.99
N PRO A 293 6.83 8.34 13.19
CA PRO A 293 6.33 8.86 14.46
C PRO A 293 6.49 10.38 14.63
N ARG A 294 7.45 10.98 13.91
CA ARG A 294 7.71 12.43 13.91
C ARG A 294 7.03 13.16 12.75
N LEU A 295 6.13 12.52 12.00
CA LEU A 295 5.53 13.08 10.78
C LEU A 295 4.81 14.40 11.05
N ALA A 296 3.99 14.46 12.09
CA ALA A 296 3.28 15.68 12.46
C ALA A 296 4.24 16.85 12.73
N VAL A 297 5.36 16.56 13.40
CA VAL A 297 6.42 17.55 13.66
C VAL A 297 7.13 17.94 12.37
N VAL A 298 7.47 16.98 11.50
CA VAL A 298 8.09 17.23 10.20
C VAL A 298 7.19 18.12 9.33
N MET A 299 5.89 17.79 9.24
CA MET A 299 4.94 18.56 8.45
C MET A 299 4.75 19.98 8.99
N SER A 300 4.53 20.12 10.31
CA SER A 300 4.30 21.42 10.94
C SER A 300 5.53 22.34 10.95
N SER A 301 6.74 21.79 11.07
CA SER A 301 7.97 22.59 11.19
C SER A 301 8.74 22.78 9.88
N GLU A 302 8.62 21.84 8.92
CA GLU A 302 9.43 21.87 7.69
C GLU A 302 8.60 22.15 6.43
N PHE A 303 7.42 21.54 6.26
CA PHE A 303 6.66 21.61 5.01
C PHE A 303 5.58 22.69 5.01
N LEU A 304 4.68 22.69 5.99
CA LEU A 304 3.57 23.64 6.07
C LEU A 304 4.01 25.10 6.17
N PRO A 305 5.11 25.48 6.85
CA PRO A 305 5.57 26.86 6.84
C PRO A 305 5.96 27.34 5.44
N LEU A 306 6.55 26.46 4.62
CA LEU A 306 6.92 26.78 3.24
C LEU A 306 5.68 26.95 2.35
N LEU A 307 4.67 26.09 2.52
CA LEU A 307 3.40 26.19 1.81
C LEU A 307 2.64 27.46 2.19
N ARG A 308 2.45 27.75 3.49
CA ARG A 308 1.78 28.96 3.97
C ARG A 308 2.46 30.24 3.52
N LYS A 309 3.80 30.23 3.39
CA LYS A 309 4.55 31.38 2.86
C LYS A 309 4.32 31.60 1.36
N SER A 310 4.15 30.53 0.60
CA SER A 310 4.19 30.58 -0.87
C SER A 310 2.81 30.56 -1.51
N TRP A 311 1.83 29.96 -0.85
CA TRP A 311 0.44 29.90 -1.30
C TRP A 311 -0.33 31.03 -0.61
N THR A 312 -0.82 31.98 -1.40
CA THR A 312 -1.43 33.24 -0.91
C THR A 312 -2.75 33.02 -0.16
N GLN A 313 -3.37 31.85 -0.26
CA GLN A 313 -4.64 31.51 0.39
C GLN A 313 -4.46 30.44 1.46
N ALA A 314 -4.35 30.86 2.72
CA ALA A 314 -4.29 29.94 3.86
C ALA A 314 -5.59 29.11 4.03
N ALA A 315 -6.73 29.62 3.53
CA ALA A 315 -8.02 28.93 3.53
C ALA A 315 -7.99 27.65 2.69
N ASP A 316 -7.26 27.66 1.57
CA ASP A 316 -7.13 26.51 0.68
C ASP A 316 -6.41 25.34 1.37
N LEU A 317 -5.39 25.64 2.19
CA LEU A 317 -4.65 24.65 2.98
C LEU A 317 -5.52 24.08 4.11
N ASN A 318 -6.15 24.95 4.91
CA ASN A 318 -6.88 24.52 6.11
C ASN A 318 -8.10 23.63 5.81
N GLY A 319 -8.63 23.66 4.58
CA GLY A 319 -9.75 22.83 4.13
C GLY A 319 -9.44 21.33 4.05
N PHE A 320 -8.18 20.92 4.01
CA PHE A 320 -7.77 19.51 3.98
C PHE A 320 -6.75 19.13 5.05
N LEU A 321 -6.27 20.07 5.86
CA LEU A 321 -5.34 19.75 6.96
C LEU A 321 -6.07 19.06 8.13
N PRO A 322 -5.44 18.04 8.74
CA PRO A 322 -5.83 17.49 10.04
C PRO A 322 -5.86 18.58 11.11
N LYS A 323 -6.70 18.42 12.14
CA LYS A 323 -6.93 19.46 13.16
C LYS A 323 -5.66 19.85 13.91
N GLU A 324 -4.78 18.88 14.14
CA GLU A 324 -3.50 19.01 14.82
C GLU A 324 -2.44 19.78 14.01
N LEU A 325 -2.67 20.01 12.72
CA LEU A 325 -1.74 20.72 11.83
C LEU A 325 -2.22 22.11 11.37
N ARG A 326 -3.43 22.50 11.75
CA ARG A 326 -4.05 23.79 11.36
C ARG A 326 -3.39 24.97 12.04
#